data_AF-A0A2A6QWP4-F1
#
_entry.id   AF-A0A2A6QWP4-F1
#
_cell.length_a   1.000
_cell.length_b   1.000
_cell.length_c   1.000
_cell.angle_alpha   90.00
_cell.angle_beta   90.00
_cell.angle_gamma   90.00
#
_symmetry.space_group_name_H-M   'P 1'
#
loop_
_entity.id
_entity.type
_entity.pdbx_description
1 polymer ?
#
loop_
_entity_poly.entity_id
_entity_poly.type
_entity_poly.pdbx_seq_one_letter_code
_entity_poly.pdbx_strand_id
1 'polypeptide(L)'
;MFRYFLGAALACLPLVAANAQSANFCRNTFTPNEPIESHMGLEYALVMHVLAEKYCGVETRPMRPRFLGYIEKGGCNPGTEIYTDVEAAIAKMEAASLRSLAQGENPKLAMSNGEVQEWASAAVKELGGCDVLKRAHGAELGQ
;
A
#
# COMPACT_ATOMS: atom_id res chain seq x y z
N MET A 1 46.59 40.70 12.02
CA MET A 1 46.20 39.59 12.91
C MET A 1 44.68 39.55 13.04
N PHE A 2 43.96 39.04 12.03
CA PHE A 2 42.48 38.98 12.06
C PHE A 2 41.95 37.87 11.12
N ARG A 3 42.62 36.71 11.10
CA ARG A 3 42.32 35.62 10.15
C ARG A 3 42.31 34.21 10.74
N TYR A 4 42.35 34.06 12.06
CA TYR A 4 42.45 32.74 12.72
C TYR A 4 41.34 32.43 13.74
N PHE A 5 40.21 33.14 13.72
CA PHE A 5 39.11 32.90 14.68
C PHE A 5 37.79 32.44 14.05
N LEU A 6 37.69 32.30 12.72
CA LEU A 6 36.46 31.83 12.06
C LEU A 6 36.45 30.32 11.73
N GLY A 7 37.53 29.60 12.02
CA GLY A 7 37.66 28.16 11.69
C GLY A 7 37.15 27.20 12.77
N ALA A 8 36.86 27.68 13.98
CA ALA A 8 36.61 26.79 15.13
C ALA A 8 35.13 26.65 15.54
N ALA A 9 34.21 27.42 14.96
CA ALA A 9 32.79 27.37 15.35
C ALA A 9 31.92 26.45 14.46
N LEU A 10 32.45 25.97 13.33
CA LEU A 10 31.70 25.13 12.37
C LEU A 10 31.88 23.61 12.59
N ALA A 11 32.60 23.20 13.62
CA ALA A 11 32.91 21.78 13.87
C ALA A 11 31.99 21.10 14.92
N CYS A 12 31.04 21.82 15.54
CA CYS A 12 30.22 21.29 16.64
C CYS A 12 28.75 21.01 16.29
N LEU A 13 28.35 21.05 15.01
CA LEU A 13 27.00 20.68 14.59
C LEU A 13 27.03 19.58 13.53
N PRO A 14 27.25 18.32 13.91
CA PRO A 14 26.67 17.26 13.10
C PRO A 14 26.15 16.08 13.93
N LEU A 15 25.28 16.26 14.94
CA LEU A 15 24.75 15.09 15.68
C LEU A 15 23.28 15.13 16.13
N VAL A 16 22.43 16.03 15.60
CA VAL A 16 20.98 16.02 15.96
C VAL A 16 20.07 15.83 14.75
N ALA A 17 20.54 15.14 13.71
CA ALA A 17 19.71 14.78 12.55
C ALA A 17 19.72 13.26 12.24
N ALA A 18 19.91 12.41 13.25
CA ALA A 18 19.95 10.95 13.06
C ALA A 18 18.91 10.15 13.87
N ASN A 19 18.00 10.82 14.59
CA ASN A 19 16.86 10.17 15.26
C ASN A 19 15.54 10.77 14.78
N ALA A 20 15.36 11.01 13.49
CA ALA A 20 14.03 10.81 12.93
C ALA A 20 13.83 9.29 12.96
N GLN A 21 13.39 8.79 14.12
CA GLN A 21 12.98 7.40 14.25
C GLN A 21 11.94 7.21 13.15
N SER A 22 12.29 6.45 12.11
CA SER A 22 11.40 6.16 10.99
C SER A 22 10.04 5.84 11.60
N ALA A 23 8.97 6.50 11.13
CA ALA A 23 7.62 6.21 11.60
C ALA A 23 7.52 4.70 11.75
N ASN A 24 7.30 4.24 12.99
CA ASN A 24 7.40 2.83 13.33
C ASN A 24 6.18 2.19 12.68
N PHE A 25 6.32 1.89 11.39
CA PHE A 25 5.22 1.62 10.48
C PHE A 25 4.45 0.39 10.91
N CYS A 26 5.01 -0.42 11.82
CA CYS A 26 4.53 -1.72 12.29
C CYS A 26 4.14 -1.72 13.79
N ARG A 27 3.89 -0.55 14.39
CA ARG A 27 3.62 -0.44 15.84
C ARG A 27 2.26 -1.03 16.22
N ASN A 28 2.19 -1.62 17.41
CA ASN A 28 1.02 -2.32 17.96
C ASN A 28 0.14 -1.43 18.87
N THR A 29 0.36 -0.12 18.88
CA THR A 29 -0.33 0.80 19.81
C THR A 29 -0.16 2.22 19.33
N PHE A 30 -1.28 2.85 19.01
CA PHE A 30 -1.39 4.29 18.74
C PHE A 30 -1.90 4.99 19.99
N THR A 31 -1.29 6.09 20.38
CA THR A 31 -1.84 6.92 21.46
C THR A 31 -3.13 7.61 20.97
N PRO A 32 -4.11 7.88 21.84
CA PRO A 32 -5.31 8.59 21.44
C PRO A 32 -4.95 9.94 20.78
N ASN A 33 -5.41 10.15 19.55
CA ASN A 33 -5.13 11.31 18.68
C ASN A 33 -3.76 11.35 17.98
N GLU A 34 -3.01 10.24 17.93
CA GLU A 34 -1.87 10.15 17.00
C GLU A 34 -2.36 10.15 15.54
N PRO A 35 -1.73 10.93 14.65
CA PRO A 35 -2.00 10.84 13.22
C PRO A 35 -1.56 9.45 12.74
N ILE A 36 -2.53 8.61 12.41
CA ILE A 36 -2.26 7.29 11.81
C ILE A 36 -1.81 7.55 10.36
N GLU A 37 -0.54 7.31 10.06
CA GLU A 37 -0.09 7.26 8.66
C GLU A 37 -0.72 6.04 8.01
N SER A 38 -1.77 6.30 7.25
CA SER A 38 -2.59 5.26 6.65
C SER A 38 -1.79 4.40 5.68
N HIS A 39 -1.97 3.08 5.78
CA HIS A 39 -1.52 2.08 4.80
C HIS A 39 -2.24 2.16 3.45
N MET A 40 -2.93 3.28 3.16
CA MET A 40 -3.67 3.54 1.92
C MET A 40 -2.94 3.01 0.67
N GLY A 41 -1.63 3.22 0.55
CA GLY A 41 -0.86 2.76 -0.61
C GLY A 41 -0.91 1.24 -0.86
N LEU A 42 -0.96 0.43 0.20
CA LEU A 42 -1.01 -1.02 0.06
C LEU A 42 -2.42 -1.51 -0.33
N GLU A 43 -3.46 -0.89 0.24
CA GLU A 43 -4.85 -1.18 -0.14
C GLU A 43 -5.10 -0.83 -1.62
N TYR A 44 -4.61 0.32 -2.09
CA TYR A 44 -4.64 0.69 -3.50
C TYR A 44 -3.90 -0.34 -4.38
N ALA A 45 -2.72 -0.79 -3.96
CA ALA A 45 -1.94 -1.78 -4.68
C ALA A 45 -2.66 -3.14 -4.75
N LEU A 46 -3.36 -3.56 -3.69
CA LEU A 46 -4.19 -4.77 -3.69
C LEU A 46 -5.36 -4.63 -4.69
N VAL A 47 -6.06 -3.50 -4.69
CA VAL A 47 -7.15 -3.25 -5.64
C VAL A 47 -6.64 -3.23 -7.08
N MET A 48 -5.51 -2.56 -7.35
CA MET A 48 -4.86 -2.58 -8.68
C MET A 48 -4.51 -4.00 -9.11
N HIS A 49 -3.98 -4.83 -8.21
CA HIS A 49 -3.64 -6.23 -8.48
C HIS A 49 -4.89 -7.02 -8.87
N VAL A 50 -5.98 -6.92 -8.11
CA VAL A 50 -7.24 -7.62 -8.43
C VAL A 50 -7.84 -7.12 -9.75
N LEU A 51 -7.86 -5.80 -9.99
CA LEU A 51 -8.39 -5.26 -11.25
C LEU A 51 -7.56 -5.69 -12.45
N ALA A 52 -6.24 -5.82 -12.29
CA ALA A 52 -5.38 -6.35 -13.35
C ALA A 52 -5.80 -7.78 -13.74
N GLU A 53 -6.08 -8.63 -12.76
CA GLU A 53 -6.49 -10.02 -12.98
C GLU A 53 -7.93 -10.13 -13.50
N LYS A 54 -8.89 -9.56 -12.76
CA LYS A 54 -10.32 -9.80 -12.98
C LYS A 54 -10.91 -8.97 -14.11
N TYR A 55 -10.34 -7.81 -14.42
CA TYR A 55 -10.83 -6.93 -15.49
C TYR A 55 -9.87 -6.84 -16.68
N CYS A 56 -8.57 -6.65 -16.42
CA CYS A 56 -7.58 -6.47 -17.50
C CYS A 56 -7.04 -7.79 -18.09
N GLY A 57 -7.45 -8.94 -17.55
CA GLY A 57 -7.14 -10.27 -18.09
C GLY A 57 -5.73 -10.75 -17.82
N VAL A 58 -5.09 -10.30 -16.73
CA VAL A 58 -3.81 -10.83 -16.30
C VAL A 58 -4.00 -12.19 -15.62
N GLU A 59 -3.04 -13.09 -15.80
CA GLU A 59 -3.02 -14.36 -15.10
C GLU A 59 -2.98 -14.16 -13.57
N THR A 60 -3.86 -14.87 -12.86
CA THR A 60 -3.96 -14.79 -11.39
C THR A 60 -2.64 -15.22 -10.74
N ARG A 61 -2.15 -14.42 -9.79
CA ARG A 61 -0.98 -14.74 -8.97
C ARG A 61 -1.30 -14.53 -7.49
N PRO A 62 -0.81 -15.42 -6.61
CA PRO A 62 -1.01 -15.25 -5.18
C PRO A 62 -0.38 -13.94 -4.71
N MET A 63 -1.15 -13.14 -3.97
CA MET A 63 -0.70 -11.85 -3.46
C MET A 63 0.20 -12.04 -2.24
N ARG A 64 -0.06 -13.07 -1.42
CA ARG A 64 0.63 -13.29 -0.14
C ARG A 64 2.16 -13.13 -0.23
N PRO A 65 2.91 -13.84 -1.10
CA PRO A 65 4.37 -13.76 -1.10
C PRO A 65 4.90 -12.35 -1.43
N ARG A 66 4.17 -11.60 -2.26
CA ARG A 66 4.55 -10.27 -2.72
C ARG A 66 4.25 -9.21 -1.68
N PHE A 67 3.02 -9.17 -1.18
CA PHE A 67 2.55 -8.13 -0.28
C PHE A 67 3.01 -8.35 1.16
N LEU A 68 2.94 -9.59 1.67
CA LEU A 68 3.45 -9.91 3.01
C LEU A 68 4.98 -9.82 3.04
N GLY A 69 5.66 -10.31 2.00
CA GLY A 69 7.11 -10.18 1.89
C GLY A 69 7.59 -8.71 1.82
N TYR A 70 6.79 -7.80 1.26
CA TYR A 70 7.10 -6.37 1.28
C TYR A 70 7.03 -5.77 2.68
N ILE A 71 5.95 -6.02 3.43
CA ILE A 71 5.81 -5.47 4.79
C ILE A 71 6.78 -6.14 5.78
N GLU A 72 7.10 -7.42 5.59
CA GLU A 72 8.12 -8.15 6.37
C GLU A 72 9.50 -7.51 6.21
N LYS A 73 9.90 -7.14 4.98
CA LYS A 73 11.14 -6.39 4.72
C LYS A 73 11.14 -5.01 5.43
N GLY A 74 9.97 -4.43 5.65
CA GLY A 74 9.76 -3.22 6.43
C GLY A 74 9.71 -3.42 7.96
N GLY A 75 9.84 -4.67 8.45
CA GLY A 75 9.81 -5.02 9.87
C GLY A 75 8.44 -5.45 10.40
N CYS A 76 7.40 -5.49 9.55
CA CYS A 76 6.06 -5.94 9.93
C CYS A 76 5.98 -7.46 9.78
N ASN A 77 6.55 -8.18 10.75
CA ASN A 77 6.58 -9.64 10.77
C ASN A 77 5.23 -10.25 11.19
N PRO A 78 5.01 -11.57 10.98
CA PRO A 78 3.86 -12.28 11.52
C PRO A 78 3.65 -11.99 13.02
N GLY A 79 2.42 -11.65 13.40
CA GLY A 79 2.04 -11.31 14.78
C GLY A 79 1.92 -9.80 15.06
N THR A 80 2.28 -8.93 14.11
CA THR A 80 1.87 -7.52 14.15
C THR A 80 0.43 -7.35 13.67
N GLU A 81 -0.23 -6.29 14.13
CA GLU A 81 -1.58 -5.91 13.69
C GLU A 81 -1.60 -5.72 12.17
N ILE A 82 -0.61 -5.01 11.63
CA ILE A 82 -0.52 -4.73 10.19
C ILE A 82 -0.30 -5.99 9.37
N TYR A 83 0.52 -6.93 9.82
CA TYR A 83 0.65 -8.20 9.10
C TYR A 83 -0.71 -8.90 9.03
N THR A 84 -1.44 -8.93 10.14
CA THR A 84 -2.77 -9.55 10.24
C THR A 84 -3.79 -8.85 9.34
N ASP A 85 -3.80 -7.52 9.34
CA ASP A 85 -4.72 -6.71 8.54
C ASP A 85 -4.47 -6.87 7.05
N VAL A 86 -3.19 -6.85 6.64
CA VAL A 86 -2.79 -7.05 5.25
C VAL A 86 -3.11 -8.48 4.81
N GLU A 87 -2.86 -9.47 5.67
CA GLU A 87 -3.21 -10.86 5.40
C GLU A 87 -4.72 -11.04 5.21
N ALA A 88 -5.53 -10.41 6.04
CA ALA A 88 -6.99 -10.42 5.92
C ALA A 88 -7.47 -9.68 4.65
N ALA A 89 -6.87 -8.53 4.34
CA ALA A 89 -7.17 -7.78 3.11
C ALA A 89 -6.83 -8.58 1.86
N ILE A 90 -5.68 -9.28 1.83
CA ILE A 90 -5.29 -10.19 0.75
C ILE A 90 -6.34 -11.28 0.58
N ALA A 91 -6.74 -11.97 1.67
CA ALA A 91 -7.74 -13.03 1.59
C ALA A 91 -9.09 -12.51 1.04
N LYS A 92 -9.52 -11.32 1.47
CA LYS A 92 -10.72 -10.65 0.94
C LYS A 92 -10.58 -10.36 -0.56
N MET A 93 -9.43 -9.85 -0.99
CA MET A 93 -9.17 -9.44 -2.38
C MET A 93 -9.02 -10.63 -3.33
N GLU A 94 -8.34 -11.70 -2.92
CA GLU A 94 -8.20 -12.93 -3.72
C GLU A 94 -9.55 -13.62 -3.92
N ALA A 95 -10.44 -13.58 -2.92
CA ALA A 95 -11.81 -14.10 -3.01
C ALA A 95 -12.79 -13.16 -3.72
N ALA A 96 -12.41 -11.90 -3.96
CA ALA A 96 -13.33 -10.91 -4.51
C ALA A 96 -13.65 -11.17 -5.99
N SER A 97 -14.91 -10.94 -6.33
CA SER A 97 -15.39 -10.75 -7.70
C SER A 97 -15.42 -9.25 -8.07
N LEU A 98 -15.46 -8.91 -9.35
CA LEU A 98 -15.65 -7.52 -9.78
C LEU A 98 -16.91 -6.89 -9.17
N ARG A 99 -17.98 -7.68 -9.04
CA ARG A 99 -19.24 -7.24 -8.43
C ARG A 99 -19.05 -6.90 -6.95
N SER A 100 -18.39 -7.76 -6.18
CA SER A 100 -18.16 -7.50 -4.75
C SER A 100 -17.21 -6.32 -4.53
N LEU A 101 -16.27 -6.06 -5.44
CA LEU A 101 -15.44 -4.85 -5.40
C LEU A 101 -16.29 -3.59 -5.67
N ALA A 102 -17.14 -3.63 -6.70
CA ALA A 102 -18.02 -2.54 -7.07
C ALA A 102 -19.04 -2.19 -5.97
N GLN A 103 -19.52 -3.20 -5.24
CA GLN A 103 -20.44 -3.05 -4.12
C GLN A 103 -19.77 -2.47 -2.85
N GLY A 104 -18.44 -2.53 -2.75
CA GLY A 104 -17.68 -2.02 -1.61
C GLY A 104 -18.17 -2.58 -0.27
N GLU A 105 -18.53 -1.70 0.65
CA GLU A 105 -19.03 -2.06 1.98
C GLU A 105 -20.52 -2.41 2.00
N ASN A 106 -21.25 -2.22 0.89
CA ASN A 106 -22.68 -2.52 0.80
C ASN A 106 -22.91 -3.73 -0.11
N PRO A 107 -22.77 -4.97 0.39
CA PRO A 107 -22.98 -6.19 -0.42
C PRO A 107 -24.42 -6.35 -0.90
N LYS A 108 -25.37 -5.60 -0.32
CA LYS A 108 -26.79 -5.61 -0.70
C LYS A 108 -27.09 -4.64 -1.84
N LEU A 109 -26.13 -3.82 -2.27
CA LEU A 109 -26.31 -2.91 -3.39
C LEU A 109 -26.58 -3.73 -4.66
N ALA A 110 -27.80 -3.64 -5.17
CA ALA A 110 -28.16 -4.30 -6.42
C ALA A 110 -27.44 -3.59 -7.58
N MET A 111 -26.64 -4.34 -8.32
CA MET A 111 -25.95 -3.86 -9.53
C MET A 111 -26.23 -4.80 -10.69
N SER A 112 -26.48 -4.26 -11.86
CA SER A 112 -26.48 -5.01 -13.12
C SER A 112 -25.04 -5.37 -13.53
N ASN A 113 -24.90 -6.32 -14.47
CA ASN A 113 -23.57 -6.63 -15.01
C ASN A 113 -22.98 -5.43 -15.77
N GLY A 114 -23.82 -4.59 -16.40
CA GLY A 114 -23.38 -3.36 -17.07
C GLY A 114 -22.76 -2.37 -16.09
N GLU A 115 -23.43 -2.10 -14.97
CA GLU A 115 -22.92 -1.20 -13.92
C GLU A 115 -21.62 -1.71 -13.29
N VAL A 116 -21.47 -3.03 -13.10
CA VAL A 116 -20.22 -3.62 -12.61
C VAL A 116 -19.08 -3.41 -13.61
N GLN A 117 -19.33 -3.56 -14.91
CA GLN A 117 -18.32 -3.34 -15.94
C GLN A 117 -17.98 -1.85 -16.11
N GLU A 118 -18.97 -0.97 -15.99
CA GLU A 118 -18.77 0.48 -16.03
C GLU A 118 -17.93 0.94 -14.83
N TRP A 119 -18.24 0.46 -13.63
CA TRP A 119 -17.44 0.71 -12.44
C TRP A 119 -16.00 0.23 -12.62
N ALA A 120 -15.79 -1.01 -13.10
CA ALA A 120 -14.45 -1.56 -13.29
C ALA A 120 -13.66 -0.77 -14.35
N SER A 121 -14.32 -0.40 -15.45
CA SER A 121 -13.75 0.46 -16.50
C SER A 121 -13.32 1.81 -15.95
N ALA A 122 -14.18 2.47 -15.17
CA ALA A 122 -13.89 3.76 -14.55
C ALA A 122 -12.73 3.64 -13.56
N ALA A 123 -12.77 2.66 -12.66
CA ALA A 123 -11.71 2.41 -11.69
C ALA A 123 -10.35 2.17 -12.37
N VAL A 124 -10.31 1.32 -13.39
CA VAL A 124 -9.08 1.07 -14.15
C VAL A 124 -8.58 2.32 -14.86
N LYS A 125 -9.48 3.14 -15.42
CA LYS A 125 -9.11 4.41 -16.07
C LYS A 125 -8.48 5.38 -15.07
N GLU A 126 -9.08 5.56 -13.89
CA GLU A 126 -8.52 6.43 -12.84
C GLU A 126 -7.16 5.94 -12.33
N LEU A 127 -6.94 4.62 -12.37
CA LEU A 127 -5.65 4.00 -12.01
C LEU A 127 -4.64 3.95 -13.17
N GLY A 128 -4.90 4.66 -14.29
CA GLY A 128 -3.96 4.81 -15.40
C GLY A 128 -4.10 3.79 -16.54
N GLY A 129 -5.16 2.98 -16.53
CA GLY A 129 -5.49 2.04 -17.59
C GLY A 129 -4.87 0.65 -17.44
N CYS A 130 -5.36 -0.31 -18.23
CA CYS A 130 -4.95 -1.71 -18.10
C CYS A 130 -3.45 -1.94 -18.33
N ASP A 131 -2.79 -1.16 -19.18
CA ASP A 131 -1.34 -1.30 -19.41
C ASP A 131 -0.51 -0.89 -18.19
N VAL A 132 -0.99 0.06 -17.39
CA VAL A 132 -0.36 0.42 -16.11
C VAL A 132 -0.60 -0.70 -15.10
N LEU A 133 -1.83 -1.17 -14.96
CA LEU A 133 -2.18 -2.25 -14.03
C LEU A 133 -1.43 -3.56 -14.34
N LYS A 134 -1.29 -3.92 -15.61
CA LYS A 134 -0.52 -5.09 -16.06
C LYS A 134 0.95 -5.00 -15.66
N ARG A 135 1.58 -3.83 -15.87
CA ARG A 135 2.97 -3.60 -15.46
C ARG A 135 3.11 -3.64 -13.94
N ALA A 136 2.19 -3.00 -13.23
CA ALA A 136 2.17 -2.99 -11.76
C ALA A 136 1.95 -4.39 -11.18
N HIS A 137 1.13 -5.24 -11.79
CA HIS A 137 0.91 -6.64 -11.35
C HIS A 137 2.19 -7.48 -11.42
N GLY A 138 3.01 -7.27 -12.46
CA GLY A 138 4.27 -7.98 -12.66
C GLY A 138 5.48 -7.41 -11.90
N ALA A 139 5.37 -6.22 -11.32
CA ALA A 139 6.49 -5.55 -10.65
C ALA A 139 6.68 -6.00 -9.19
N GLU A 140 7.88 -5.89 -8.65
CA GLU A 140 8.09 -6.00 -7.20
C GLU A 140 7.57 -4.75 -6.48
N LEU A 141 7.12 -4.87 -5.24
CA LEU A 141 6.73 -3.71 -4.43
C LEU A 141 7.99 -3.01 -3.88
N GLY A 142 8.03 -1.67 -3.97
CA GLY A 142 9.13 -0.85 -3.45
C GLY A 142 10.30 -0.64 -4.41
N GLN A 143 10.12 -0.89 -5.72
CA GLN A 143 11.07 -0.51 -6.78
C GLN A 143 10.59 0.73 -7.54
#